data_AF-A0A3M7ME87-F1
#
_entry.id   AF-A0A3M7ME87-F1
#
_cell.length_a   1.000
_cell.length_b   1.000
_cell.length_c   1.000
_cell.angle_alpha   90.00
_cell.angle_beta   90.00
_cell.angle_gamma   90.00
#
_symmetry.space_group_name_H-M   'P 1'
#
loop_
_entity.id
_entity.type
_entity.pdbx_description
1 polymer ?
#
loop_
_entity_poly.entity_id
_entity_poly.type
_entity_poly.pdbx_seq_one_letter_code
_entity_poly.pdbx_strand_id
1 'polypeptide(L)'
;MRYVQMNSKVRGIIACCSPDGIVSLDACEHSGKPDICKQTDIYMSEHILCIFFPLAEGEMITGAWLREEKHFISRELILVLNTSSQRTRTFGPYFRPERQHQYRYQPLLEKNAYQITGFCYNDRGCYSSAQRRFGVTSADEPLGTLPDEPFQATHTLPNLPILYWFKSSGSFTGVSHVRLCVDTKKPHEPTVGMLLLYEDRQESLGQWRYDCEIRDYELNGRMYFFPGETKSGPYTKISCNDEMKDGWIEIPQTAEVLWWFKSNCSRLEIVSV
;
A
#
# COMPACT_ATOMS: atom_id res chain seq x y z
N MET A 1 15.91 10.22 -14.94
CA MET A 1 14.76 9.37 -15.33
C MET A 1 15.08 7.99 -14.80
N ARG A 2 14.23 7.48 -13.92
CA ARG A 2 14.39 6.15 -13.31
C ARG A 2 13.61 5.14 -14.12
N TYR A 3 14.17 3.94 -14.19
CA TYR A 3 13.54 2.77 -14.76
C TYR A 3 13.51 1.67 -13.70
N VAL A 4 12.34 1.10 -13.46
CA VAL A 4 12.14 -0.03 -12.55
C VAL A 4 11.74 -1.22 -13.41
N GLN A 5 12.62 -2.21 -13.53
CA GLN A 5 12.38 -3.38 -14.34
C GLN A 5 11.51 -4.40 -13.60
N MET A 6 10.50 -4.94 -14.27
CA MET A 6 9.70 -6.07 -13.81
C MET A 6 10.16 -7.32 -14.54
N ASN A 7 10.79 -8.24 -13.82
CA ASN A 7 11.24 -9.53 -14.34
C ASN A 7 10.59 -10.68 -13.54
N SER A 8 10.83 -11.93 -13.94
CA SER A 8 10.24 -13.11 -13.30
C SER A 8 10.67 -13.35 -11.84
N LYS A 9 11.71 -12.67 -11.36
CA LYS A 9 12.18 -12.74 -9.97
C LYS A 9 11.53 -11.70 -9.06
N VAL A 10 10.86 -10.70 -9.63
CA VAL A 10 10.17 -9.67 -8.86
C VAL A 10 8.95 -10.30 -8.18
N ARG A 11 8.89 -10.14 -6.86
CA ARG A 11 7.82 -10.69 -5.99
C ARG A 11 6.97 -9.61 -5.36
N GLY A 12 7.19 -8.35 -5.75
CA GLY A 12 6.37 -7.24 -5.32
C GLY A 12 6.93 -5.90 -5.75
N ILE A 13 6.14 -4.86 -5.54
CA ILE A 13 6.52 -3.47 -5.77
C ILE A 13 6.42 -2.72 -4.46
N ILE A 14 7.38 -1.86 -4.17
CA ILE A 14 7.27 -0.89 -3.09
C ILE A 14 7.23 0.53 -3.65
N ALA A 15 6.32 1.35 -3.14
CA ALA A 15 6.28 2.77 -3.44
C ALA A 15 6.43 3.59 -2.18
N CYS A 16 7.31 4.59 -2.24
CA CYS A 16 7.34 5.66 -1.25
C CYS A 16 6.38 6.76 -1.71
N CYS A 17 5.40 7.09 -0.89
CA CYS A 17 4.33 8.03 -1.19
C CYS A 17 4.35 9.21 -0.22
N SER A 18 3.98 10.37 -0.71
CA SER A 18 3.63 11.55 0.08
C SER A 18 2.15 11.89 -0.19
N PRO A 19 1.54 12.83 0.56
CA PRO A 19 0.23 13.37 0.17
C PRO A 19 0.19 13.87 -1.28
N ASP A 20 1.31 14.40 -1.79
CA ASP A 20 1.46 14.90 -3.16
C ASP A 20 1.69 13.81 -4.22
N GLY A 21 1.52 12.52 -3.86
CA GLY A 21 1.69 11.37 -4.74
C GLY A 21 3.02 10.63 -4.57
N ILE A 22 3.37 9.81 -5.58
CA ILE A 22 4.56 8.96 -5.53
C ILE A 22 5.84 9.79 -5.54
N VAL A 23 6.70 9.51 -4.55
CA VAL A 23 8.06 10.01 -4.46
C VAL A 23 9.00 9.06 -5.20
N SER A 24 8.79 7.76 -5.03
CA SER A 24 9.61 6.75 -5.67
C SER A 24 8.95 5.38 -5.72
N LEU A 25 9.43 4.56 -6.64
CA LEU A 25 8.98 3.19 -6.90
C LEU A 25 10.20 2.28 -7.05
N ASP A 26 10.10 1.06 -6.53
CA ASP A 26 11.13 0.03 -6.66
C ASP A 26 10.50 -1.37 -6.75
N ALA A 27 11.22 -2.32 -7.34
CA ALA A 27 10.83 -3.72 -7.44
C ALA A 27 11.55 -4.54 -6.36
N CYS A 28 10.81 -5.40 -5.68
CA CYS A 28 11.34 -6.24 -4.59
C CYS A 28 11.51 -7.69 -5.06
N GLU A 29 12.71 -8.23 -4.89
CA GLU A 29 13.00 -9.66 -5.01
C GLU A 29 12.93 -10.37 -3.64
N HIS A 30 12.86 -11.70 -3.63
CA HIS A 30 12.57 -12.57 -2.45
C HIS A 30 13.43 -12.34 -1.19
N SER A 31 14.59 -11.69 -1.29
CA SER A 31 15.58 -11.59 -0.20
C SER A 31 16.28 -10.25 -0.07
N GLY A 32 15.93 -9.26 -0.90
CA GLY A 32 16.59 -7.96 -0.90
C GLY A 32 15.77 -6.90 -0.19
N LYS A 33 16.38 -6.14 0.74
CA LYS A 33 15.91 -4.77 0.98
C LYS A 33 15.94 -4.06 -0.38
N PRO A 34 14.83 -3.47 -0.85
CA PRO A 34 14.80 -2.74 -2.11
C PRO A 34 15.89 -1.68 -2.07
N ASP A 35 16.53 -1.45 -3.22
CA ASP A 35 17.69 -0.57 -3.30
C ASP A 35 17.34 0.86 -2.87
N ILE A 36 16.06 1.23 -2.97
CA ILE A 36 15.59 2.48 -2.39
C ILE A 36 15.86 2.57 -0.90
N CYS A 37 15.66 1.50 -0.12
CA CYS A 37 15.94 1.47 1.31
C CYS A 37 17.44 1.41 1.64
N LYS A 38 18.30 1.15 0.64
CA LYS A 38 19.77 1.21 0.78
C LYS A 38 20.35 2.55 0.34
N GLN A 39 19.80 3.15 -0.72
CA GLN A 39 20.20 4.47 -1.23
C GLN A 39 19.59 5.61 -0.40
N THR A 40 18.56 5.32 0.39
CA THR A 40 17.96 6.28 1.30
C THR A 40 18.38 6.07 2.75
N ASP A 41 19.63 6.47 3.03
CA ASP A 41 19.93 7.29 4.23
C ASP A 41 19.26 8.69 4.13
N ILE A 42 18.30 8.88 3.21
CA ILE A 42 17.34 9.96 3.29
C ILE A 42 16.59 9.69 4.57
N TYR A 43 16.82 10.53 5.58
CA TYR A 43 15.86 10.83 6.63
C TYR A 43 14.47 10.71 6.02
N MET A 44 13.82 9.55 6.18
CA MET A 44 12.47 9.33 5.72
C MET A 44 11.70 10.46 6.40
N SER A 45 11.39 11.50 5.62
CA SER A 45 10.66 12.64 6.13
C SER A 45 9.45 12.07 6.86
N GLU A 46 9.06 12.68 7.98
CA GLU A 46 7.91 12.24 8.77
C GLU A 46 6.58 12.25 7.98
N HIS A 47 6.61 12.43 6.66
CA HIS A 47 5.48 12.48 5.75
C HIS A 47 5.58 11.44 4.61
N ILE A 48 6.66 10.66 4.53
CA ILE A 48 6.82 9.60 3.52
C ILE A 48 6.27 8.28 4.07
N LEU A 49 5.45 7.63 3.25
CA LEU A 49 4.82 6.34 3.51
C LEU A 49 5.42 5.27 2.61
N CYS A 50 5.73 4.11 3.15
CA CYS A 50 6.19 2.97 2.38
C CYS A 50 5.06 1.96 2.19
N ILE A 51 4.53 1.84 0.97
CA ILE A 51 3.42 0.94 0.65
C ILE A 51 3.96 -0.20 -0.20
N PHE A 52 3.81 -1.43 0.29
CA PHE A 52 4.24 -2.64 -0.40
C PHE A 52 3.06 -3.32 -1.08
N PHE A 53 3.27 -3.78 -2.32
CA PHE A 53 2.33 -4.58 -3.08
C PHE A 53 3.00 -5.90 -3.46
N PRO A 54 2.86 -6.94 -2.61
CA PRO A 54 3.38 -8.27 -2.95
C PRO A 54 2.64 -8.84 -4.16
N LEU A 55 3.36 -9.58 -5.00
CA LEU A 55 2.83 -10.34 -6.13
C LEU A 55 2.97 -11.84 -5.82
N ALA A 56 1.89 -12.59 -6.06
CA ALA A 56 1.90 -14.04 -6.00
C ALA A 56 2.76 -14.64 -7.12
N GLU A 57 3.05 -15.93 -7.01
CA GLU A 57 3.78 -16.62 -8.06
C GLU A 57 3.00 -16.62 -9.38
N GLY A 58 3.67 -16.19 -10.46
CA GLY A 58 3.06 -16.05 -11.78
C GLY A 58 2.09 -14.86 -11.93
N GLU A 59 1.86 -14.09 -10.86
CA GLU A 59 1.00 -12.91 -10.94
C GLU A 59 1.71 -11.75 -11.62
N MET A 60 1.03 -11.15 -12.60
CA MET A 60 1.56 -10.07 -13.42
C MET A 60 0.76 -8.80 -13.20
N ILE A 61 1.40 -7.65 -13.39
CA ILE A 61 0.71 -6.37 -13.46
C ILE A 61 0.24 -6.18 -14.90
N THR A 62 -1.05 -6.01 -15.06
CA THR A 62 -1.75 -6.02 -16.35
C THR A 62 -2.36 -4.67 -16.71
N GLY A 63 -2.52 -3.79 -15.72
CA GLY A 63 -3.09 -2.46 -15.88
C GLY A 63 -2.45 -1.46 -14.94
N ALA A 64 -2.33 -0.22 -15.41
CA ALA A 64 -1.86 0.90 -14.62
C ALA A 64 -2.55 2.19 -15.03
N TRP A 65 -2.91 3.01 -14.04
CA TRP A 65 -3.55 4.31 -14.23
C TRP A 65 -2.86 5.36 -13.36
N LEU A 66 -2.81 6.59 -13.87
CA LEU A 66 -2.56 7.78 -13.07
C LEU A 66 -3.89 8.40 -12.69
N ARG A 67 -4.16 8.49 -11.39
CA ARG A 67 -5.31 9.19 -10.87
C ARG A 67 -4.91 10.63 -10.54
N GLU A 68 -5.59 11.58 -11.18
CA GLU A 68 -5.36 13.02 -11.03
C GLU A 68 -6.68 13.74 -10.68
N GLU A 69 -6.63 14.82 -9.92
CA GLU A 69 -7.78 15.70 -9.69
C GLU A 69 -7.96 16.66 -10.87
N LYS A 70 -9.20 16.80 -11.38
CA LYS A 70 -9.51 17.53 -12.63
C LYS A 70 -9.26 19.03 -12.57
N HIS A 71 -9.33 19.65 -11.40
CA HIS A 71 -9.41 21.11 -11.26
C HIS A 71 -8.23 21.75 -10.51
N PHE A 72 -7.23 20.98 -10.09
CA PHE A 72 -6.06 21.51 -9.39
C PHE A 72 -4.85 21.69 -10.31
N ILE A 73 -4.11 22.78 -10.08
CA ILE A 73 -2.87 23.11 -10.80
C ILE A 73 -1.74 22.13 -10.40
N SER A 74 -1.80 21.58 -9.18
CA SER A 74 -0.86 20.56 -8.72
C SER A 74 -1.37 19.17 -9.10
N ARG A 75 -0.59 18.44 -9.91
CA ARG A 75 -0.87 17.05 -10.24
C ARG A 75 -0.35 16.15 -9.12
N GLU A 76 -1.23 15.79 -8.18
CA GLU A 76 -1.01 14.64 -7.33
C GLU A 76 -0.92 13.40 -8.25
N LEU A 77 0.27 12.83 -8.39
CA LEU A 77 0.46 11.63 -9.20
C LEU A 77 0.24 10.39 -8.35
N ILE A 78 -0.97 9.87 -8.43
CA ILE A 78 -1.39 8.67 -7.72
C ILE A 78 -1.39 7.51 -8.71
N LEU A 79 -0.53 6.52 -8.51
CA LEU A 79 -0.51 5.32 -9.33
C LEU A 79 -1.53 4.33 -8.80
N VAL A 80 -2.32 3.76 -9.70
CA VAL A 80 -3.17 2.63 -9.41
C VAL A 80 -2.76 1.49 -10.31
N LEU A 81 -2.52 0.32 -9.72
CA LEU A 81 -2.12 -0.88 -10.43
C LEU A 81 -3.20 -1.94 -10.32
N ASN A 82 -3.36 -2.72 -11.39
CA ASN A 82 -4.19 -3.91 -11.44
C ASN A 82 -3.36 -5.10 -11.93
N THR A 83 -3.74 -6.29 -11.49
CA THR A 83 -2.99 -7.54 -11.70
C THR A 83 -3.83 -8.57 -12.44
N SER A 84 -3.18 -9.60 -12.97
CA SER A 84 -3.83 -10.76 -13.59
C SER A 84 -4.80 -11.49 -12.64
N SER A 85 -4.58 -11.37 -11.33
CA SER A 85 -5.44 -11.94 -10.29
C SER A 85 -6.54 -10.97 -9.82
N GLN A 86 -6.82 -9.92 -10.60
CA GLN A 86 -7.86 -8.90 -10.31
C GLN A 86 -7.64 -8.14 -8.99
N ARG A 87 -6.42 -8.14 -8.45
CA ARG A 87 -6.07 -7.33 -7.28
C ARG A 87 -5.66 -5.93 -7.72
N THR A 88 -6.12 -4.95 -6.96
CA THR A 88 -5.85 -3.53 -7.22
C THR A 88 -5.08 -2.92 -6.06
N ARG A 89 -4.07 -2.11 -6.37
CA ARG A 89 -3.35 -1.32 -5.37
C ARG A 89 -3.26 0.15 -5.79
N THR A 90 -3.62 1.03 -4.87
CA THR A 90 -3.47 2.48 -5.00
C THR A 90 -2.29 2.97 -4.18
N PHE A 91 -1.39 3.71 -4.81
CA PHE A 91 -0.24 4.37 -4.20
C PHE A 91 -0.51 5.87 -4.09
N GLY A 92 -1.38 6.23 -3.14
CA GLY A 92 -1.81 7.61 -2.91
C GLY A 92 -2.91 7.70 -1.85
N PRO A 93 -3.25 8.93 -1.41
CA PRO A 93 -4.26 9.14 -0.38
C PRO A 93 -5.64 8.65 -0.82
N TYR A 94 -6.44 8.18 0.11
CA TYR A 94 -7.86 7.88 -0.06
C TYR A 94 -8.64 9.19 -0.21
N PHE A 95 -9.50 9.26 -1.23
CA PHE A 95 -10.51 10.32 -1.36
C PHE A 95 -11.90 9.78 -1.02
N ARG A 96 -12.79 10.62 -0.50
CA ARG A 96 -14.17 10.20 -0.20
C ARG A 96 -14.95 9.92 -1.49
N PRO A 97 -15.83 8.90 -1.55
CA PRO A 97 -16.59 8.56 -2.75
C PRO A 97 -17.36 9.74 -3.36
N GLU A 98 -17.88 10.65 -2.54
CA GLU A 98 -18.59 11.85 -3.02
C GLU A 98 -17.72 12.73 -3.93
N ARG A 99 -16.39 12.67 -3.79
CA ARG A 99 -15.42 13.40 -4.60
C ARG A 99 -14.96 12.63 -5.83
N GLN A 100 -15.43 11.42 -6.10
CA GLN A 100 -14.97 10.62 -7.22
C GLN A 100 -15.10 11.35 -8.57
N HIS A 101 -16.18 12.09 -8.76
CA HIS A 101 -16.41 12.89 -9.97
C HIS A 101 -15.33 13.95 -10.22
N GLN A 102 -14.57 14.34 -9.19
CA GLN A 102 -13.47 15.31 -9.25
C GLN A 102 -12.16 14.67 -9.75
N TYR A 103 -12.06 13.35 -9.77
CA TYR A 103 -10.87 12.64 -10.23
C TYR A 103 -11.04 12.10 -11.66
N ARG A 104 -9.92 11.95 -12.35
CA ARG A 104 -9.80 11.27 -13.64
C ARG A 104 -8.74 10.18 -13.52
N TYR A 105 -9.00 9.01 -14.09
CA TYR A 105 -8.00 7.97 -14.27
C TYR A 105 -7.49 8.00 -15.70
N GLN A 106 -6.22 8.34 -15.88
CA GLN A 106 -5.54 8.26 -17.16
C GLN A 106 -4.86 6.89 -17.25
N PRO A 107 -5.30 6.00 -18.15
CA PRO A 107 -4.62 4.72 -18.33
C PRO A 107 -3.23 4.94 -18.93
N LEU A 108 -2.27 4.15 -18.47
CA LEU A 108 -0.89 4.13 -18.99
C LEU A 108 -0.71 3.13 -20.15
N LEU A 109 -1.73 2.32 -20.38
CA LEU A 109 -1.88 1.44 -21.54
C LEU A 109 -3.06 1.96 -22.37
N GLU A 110 -3.10 1.68 -23.68
CA GLU A 110 -4.13 2.23 -24.56
C GLU A 110 -5.48 1.51 -24.45
N LYS A 111 -5.62 0.35 -25.11
CA LYS A 111 -6.89 -0.38 -25.23
C LYS A 111 -6.85 -1.81 -24.68
N ASN A 112 -5.68 -2.45 -24.77
CA ASN A 112 -5.50 -3.83 -24.35
C ASN A 112 -4.71 -3.87 -23.05
N ALA A 113 -4.97 -4.89 -22.25
CA ALA A 113 -4.13 -5.27 -21.13
C ALA A 113 -2.88 -5.96 -21.67
N TYR A 114 -1.72 -5.59 -21.13
CA TYR A 114 -0.44 -6.20 -21.44
C TYR A 114 0.29 -6.48 -20.14
N GLN A 115 1.20 -7.47 -20.15
CA GLN A 115 2.14 -7.62 -19.04
C GLN A 115 3.03 -6.38 -18.99
N ILE A 116 2.95 -5.61 -17.89
CA ILE A 116 3.86 -4.49 -17.65
C ILE A 116 5.23 -5.04 -17.27
N THR A 117 6.24 -4.71 -18.06
CA THR A 117 7.63 -5.16 -17.93
C THR A 117 8.53 -4.12 -17.24
N GLY A 118 8.01 -2.92 -16.99
CA GLY A 118 8.75 -1.91 -16.25
C GLY A 118 8.02 -0.58 -16.13
N PHE A 119 8.53 0.26 -15.23
CA PHE A 119 8.02 1.60 -14.95
C PHE A 119 9.09 2.65 -15.23
N CYS A 120 8.72 3.70 -15.95
CA CYS A 120 9.58 4.84 -16.24
C CYS A 120 9.02 6.08 -15.55
N TYR A 121 9.83 6.75 -14.71
CA TYR A 121 9.38 8.00 -14.10
C TYR A 121 10.53 8.97 -13.87
N ASN A 122 10.24 10.27 -13.71
CA ASN A 122 11.23 11.24 -13.30
C ASN A 122 11.09 11.60 -11.81
N ASP A 123 12.23 11.52 -11.12
CA ASP A 123 12.39 11.59 -9.68
C ASP A 123 12.96 12.94 -9.25
N ARG A 124 12.59 14.05 -9.91
CA ARG A 124 13.22 15.40 -9.72
C ARG A 124 13.04 16.02 -8.31
N GLY A 125 12.87 15.22 -7.26
CA GLY A 125 12.61 15.63 -5.89
C GLY A 125 11.19 16.16 -5.72
N CYS A 126 10.78 16.33 -4.47
CA CYS A 126 9.45 16.80 -4.09
C CYS A 126 9.11 18.24 -4.56
N TYR A 127 9.96 18.91 -5.35
CA TYR A 127 9.93 20.37 -5.50
C TYR A 127 9.23 20.91 -6.75
N SER A 128 8.77 20.07 -7.69
CA SER A 128 7.97 20.55 -8.82
C SER A 128 7.00 19.50 -9.36
N SER A 129 5.70 19.68 -9.09
CA SER A 129 4.61 18.87 -9.64
C SER A 129 4.38 19.11 -11.14
N ALA A 130 4.85 20.23 -11.69
CA ALA A 130 4.59 20.67 -13.06
C ALA A 130 5.28 19.83 -14.15
N GLN A 131 6.24 18.97 -13.81
CA GLN A 131 7.01 18.19 -14.78
C GLN A 131 7.06 16.70 -14.48
N ARG A 132 6.26 16.18 -13.53
CA ARG A 132 6.31 14.75 -13.25
C ARG A 132 5.73 13.96 -14.44
N ARG A 133 6.48 12.98 -14.93
CA ARG A 133 6.16 12.09 -16.04
C ARG A 133 6.25 10.67 -15.53
N PHE A 134 5.28 9.87 -15.92
CA PHE A 134 5.20 8.47 -15.53
C PHE A 134 4.71 7.68 -16.75
N GLY A 135 5.32 6.52 -16.99
CA GLY A 135 4.99 5.64 -18.09
C GLY A 135 5.33 4.20 -17.75
N VAL A 136 4.89 3.27 -18.59
CA VAL A 136 5.14 1.85 -18.45
C VAL A 136 5.75 1.30 -19.74
N THR A 137 6.58 0.27 -19.61
CA THR A 137 6.92 -0.63 -20.71
C THR A 137 6.06 -1.88 -20.58
N SER A 138 5.67 -2.48 -21.69
CA SER A 138 4.86 -3.69 -21.73
C SER A 138 5.47 -4.75 -22.62
N ALA A 139 4.99 -5.98 -22.48
CA ALA A 139 5.21 -7.04 -23.47
C ALA A 139 4.49 -6.70 -24.78
N ASP A 140 4.91 -7.35 -25.87
CA ASP A 140 4.35 -7.14 -27.21
C ASP A 140 2.99 -7.83 -27.39
N GLU A 141 2.74 -8.91 -26.65
CA GLU A 141 1.52 -9.71 -26.77
C GLU A 141 0.41 -9.23 -25.82
N PRO A 142 -0.80 -8.94 -26.34
CA PRO A 142 -1.92 -8.55 -25.51
C PRO A 142 -2.44 -9.75 -24.72
N LEU A 143 -2.76 -9.52 -23.44
CA LEU A 143 -3.38 -10.51 -22.56
C LEU A 143 -4.91 -10.47 -22.63
N GLY A 144 -5.48 -9.41 -23.18
CA GLY A 144 -6.92 -9.20 -23.30
C GLY A 144 -7.29 -7.72 -23.35
N THR A 145 -8.54 -7.42 -23.06
CA THR A 145 -9.03 -6.03 -22.94
C THR A 145 -8.53 -5.42 -21.63
N LEU A 146 -8.11 -4.15 -21.66
CA LEU A 146 -7.80 -3.42 -20.44
C LEU A 146 -9.08 -3.32 -19.59
N PRO A 147 -9.06 -3.72 -18.31
CA PRO A 147 -10.24 -3.55 -17.47
C PRO A 147 -10.59 -2.07 -17.34
N ASP A 148 -11.84 -1.80 -16.98
CA ASP A 148 -12.29 -0.44 -16.67
C ASP A 148 -11.47 0.15 -15.52
N GLU A 149 -11.52 1.48 -15.39
CA GLU A 149 -10.83 2.18 -14.31
C GLU A 149 -11.22 1.58 -12.94
N PRO A 150 -10.24 1.24 -12.10
CA PRO A 150 -10.52 0.59 -10.83
C PRO A 150 -11.32 1.53 -9.92
N PHE A 151 -12.50 1.06 -9.51
CA PHE A 151 -13.32 1.77 -8.53
C PHE A 151 -12.68 1.67 -7.14
N GLN A 152 -12.52 2.81 -6.46
CA GLN A 152 -12.06 2.80 -5.08
C GLN A 152 -13.23 2.44 -4.16
N ALA A 153 -13.14 1.30 -3.48
CA ALA A 153 -14.20 0.85 -2.57
C ALA A 153 -14.60 1.94 -1.56
N THR A 154 -15.90 2.10 -1.38
CA THR A 154 -16.52 3.09 -0.49
C THR A 154 -16.42 2.64 0.95
N HIS A 155 -15.74 3.42 1.78
CA HIS A 155 -15.74 3.26 3.23
C HIS A 155 -15.81 4.62 3.90
N THR A 156 -16.46 4.64 5.06
CA THR A 156 -16.50 5.83 5.89
C THR A 156 -15.11 6.13 6.41
N LEU A 157 -14.60 7.33 6.13
CA LEU A 157 -13.34 7.79 6.70
C LEU A 157 -13.44 7.82 8.23
N PRO A 158 -12.34 7.55 8.95
CA PRO A 158 -12.30 7.79 10.39
C PRO A 158 -12.71 9.23 10.69
N ASN A 159 -13.62 9.42 11.66
CA ASN A 159 -14.10 10.73 12.07
C ASN A 159 -13.04 11.48 12.89
N LEU A 160 -11.93 11.82 12.24
CA LEU A 160 -10.77 12.49 12.81
C LEU A 160 -10.32 13.60 11.85
N PRO A 161 -9.82 14.75 12.36
CA PRO A 161 -9.37 15.87 11.54
C PRO A 161 -8.00 15.61 10.89
N ILE A 162 -7.75 14.39 10.43
CA ILE A 162 -6.52 13.99 9.75
C ILE A 162 -6.78 14.03 8.25
N LEU A 163 -6.04 14.90 7.56
CA LEU A 163 -6.06 15.01 6.11
C LEU A 163 -5.20 13.89 5.48
N TYR A 164 -5.60 13.44 4.28
CA TYR A 164 -4.86 12.53 3.41
C TYR A 164 -4.60 11.14 4.02
N TRP A 165 -5.64 10.51 4.56
CA TRP A 165 -5.56 9.10 4.96
C TRP A 165 -5.17 8.22 3.79
N PHE A 166 -4.26 7.28 4.00
CA PHE A 166 -4.05 6.16 3.10
C PHE A 166 -4.86 4.97 3.61
N LYS A 167 -5.21 4.08 2.68
CA LYS A 167 -6.08 2.94 2.97
C LYS A 167 -5.53 1.68 2.34
N SER A 168 -5.55 0.61 3.12
CA SER A 168 -5.42 -0.76 2.64
C SER A 168 -6.46 -1.63 3.33
N SER A 169 -6.86 -2.72 2.69
CA SER A 169 -7.76 -3.71 3.26
C SER A 169 -7.31 -5.11 2.87
N GLY A 170 -7.74 -6.10 3.65
CA GLY A 170 -7.41 -7.49 3.41
C GLY A 170 -8.28 -8.42 4.27
N SER A 171 -8.43 -9.65 3.80
CA SER A 171 -9.22 -10.68 4.47
C SER A 171 -8.35 -11.51 5.40
N PHE A 172 -8.75 -11.75 6.64
CA PHE A 172 -8.06 -12.71 7.50
C PHE A 172 -8.37 -14.17 7.16
N THR A 173 -9.36 -14.41 6.30
CA THR A 173 -9.77 -15.76 5.90
C THR A 173 -8.62 -16.47 5.20
N GLY A 174 -8.15 -17.57 5.80
CA GLY A 174 -7.07 -18.40 5.23
C GLY A 174 -5.66 -17.87 5.44
N VAL A 175 -5.47 -16.86 6.29
CA VAL A 175 -4.13 -16.41 6.70
C VAL A 175 -3.49 -17.46 7.60
N SER A 176 -2.33 -17.96 7.20
CA SER A 176 -1.54 -18.94 7.98
C SER A 176 -0.43 -18.28 8.77
N HIS A 177 0.07 -17.14 8.28
CA HIS A 177 1.27 -16.51 8.82
C HIS A 177 1.18 -14.99 8.70
N VAL A 178 1.71 -14.26 9.67
CA VAL A 178 1.67 -12.79 9.71
C VAL A 178 3.02 -12.23 10.09
N ARG A 179 3.45 -11.22 9.32
CA ARG A 179 4.59 -10.38 9.69
C ARG A 179 4.11 -9.00 10.10
N LEU A 180 4.46 -8.60 11.31
CA LEU A 180 4.14 -7.29 11.85
C LEU A 180 5.33 -6.35 11.68
N CYS A 181 5.08 -5.15 11.15
CA CYS A 181 6.05 -4.08 11.08
C CYS A 181 5.85 -3.17 12.30
N VAL A 182 6.78 -3.21 13.26
CA VAL A 182 6.66 -2.53 14.56
C VAL A 182 7.70 -1.42 14.70
N ASP A 183 7.25 -0.19 14.98
CA ASP A 183 8.13 0.95 15.19
C ASP A 183 8.62 1.02 16.64
N THR A 184 9.68 0.26 16.94
CA THR A 184 10.31 0.21 18.27
C THR A 184 11.03 1.51 18.66
N LYS A 185 11.17 2.46 17.73
CA LYS A 185 11.76 3.78 18.03
C LYS A 185 10.77 4.68 18.77
N LYS A 186 9.47 4.36 18.75
CA LYS A 186 8.45 5.10 19.50
C LYS A 186 8.21 4.43 20.86
N PRO A 187 8.04 5.19 21.96
CA PRO A 187 7.84 4.61 23.30
C PRO A 187 6.64 3.67 23.43
N HIS A 188 5.63 3.87 22.59
CA HIS A 188 4.43 3.03 22.59
C HIS A 188 4.50 1.87 21.59
N GLU A 189 5.58 1.70 20.83
CA GLU A 189 5.78 0.58 19.88
C GLU A 189 4.54 0.28 18.99
N PRO A 190 4.09 1.24 18.16
CA PRO A 190 2.95 1.00 17.29
C PRO A 190 3.29 -0.02 16.20
N THR A 191 2.33 -0.86 15.86
CA THR A 191 2.36 -1.64 14.61
C THR A 191 1.98 -0.70 13.48
N VAL A 192 2.90 -0.43 12.55
CA VAL A 192 2.69 0.54 11.44
C VAL A 192 2.15 -0.12 10.18
N GLY A 193 2.26 -1.44 10.08
CA GLY A 193 1.66 -2.26 9.04
C GLY A 193 1.89 -3.74 9.29
N MET A 194 1.31 -4.56 8.42
CA MET A 194 1.44 -5.99 8.46
C MET A 194 1.46 -6.59 7.05
N LEU A 195 2.04 -7.78 6.95
CA LEU A 195 1.96 -8.63 5.78
C LEU A 195 1.21 -9.89 6.19
N LEU A 196 0.10 -10.15 5.52
CA LEU A 196 -0.70 -11.36 5.62
C LEU A 196 -0.16 -12.37 4.60
N LEU A 197 0.16 -13.57 5.05
CA LEU A 197 0.64 -14.65 4.20
C LEU A 197 -0.41 -15.76 4.17
N TYR A 198 -0.82 -16.11 2.96
CA TYR A 198 -1.72 -17.21 2.64
C TYR A 198 -0.87 -18.33 2.01
N GLU A 199 -1.50 -19.46 1.72
CA GLU A 199 -0.83 -20.57 1.03
C GLU A 199 -0.32 -20.17 -0.37
N ASP A 200 -1.10 -19.38 -1.10
CA ASP A 200 -0.85 -19.05 -2.52
C ASP A 200 -0.35 -17.61 -2.75
N ARG A 201 -0.53 -16.72 -1.78
CA ARG A 201 -0.30 -15.28 -1.97
C ARG A 201 0.07 -14.54 -0.69
N GLN A 202 0.32 -13.25 -0.84
CA GLN A 202 0.52 -12.32 0.27
C GLN A 202 -0.29 -11.05 0.05
N GLU A 203 -0.68 -10.39 1.15
CA GLU A 203 -1.34 -9.09 1.15
C GLU A 203 -0.69 -8.17 2.19
N SER A 204 -0.42 -6.93 1.81
CA SER A 204 0.16 -5.94 2.74
C SER A 204 -0.88 -4.92 3.17
N LEU A 205 -0.91 -4.63 4.47
CA LEU A 205 -1.75 -3.61 5.11
C LEU A 205 -0.87 -2.57 5.80
N GLY A 206 -1.25 -1.30 5.71
CA GLY A 206 -0.50 -0.20 6.32
C GLY A 206 0.84 0.03 5.64
N GLN A 207 1.85 0.37 6.43
CA GLN A 207 3.19 0.66 5.95
C GLN A 207 4.12 -0.56 6.08
N TRP A 208 4.94 -0.80 5.06
CA TRP A 208 6.03 -1.78 5.11
C TRP A 208 7.38 -1.05 5.16
N ARG A 209 7.94 -0.92 6.36
CA ARG A 209 9.14 -0.12 6.62
C ARG A 209 10.30 -1.01 7.04
N TYR A 210 11.39 -0.96 6.28
CA TYR A 210 12.61 -1.75 6.54
C TYR A 210 13.50 -1.20 7.66
N ASP A 211 13.15 -0.04 8.21
CA ASP A 211 13.79 0.57 9.37
C ASP A 211 13.04 0.31 10.69
N CYS A 212 11.92 -0.44 10.61
CA CYS A 212 11.16 -0.95 11.74
C CYS A 212 11.55 -2.41 12.03
N GLU A 213 11.19 -2.88 13.23
CA GLU A 213 11.33 -4.30 13.58
C GLU A 213 10.27 -5.12 12.83
N ILE A 214 10.69 -6.22 12.20
CA ILE A 214 9.76 -7.19 11.62
C ILE A 214 9.62 -8.36 12.59
N ARG A 215 8.43 -8.52 13.16
CA ARG A 215 8.08 -9.65 14.03
C ARG A 215 7.28 -10.67 13.22
N ASP A 216 7.72 -11.93 13.22
CA ASP A 216 7.24 -12.97 12.32
C ASP A 216 6.49 -14.07 13.10
N TYR A 217 5.23 -14.34 12.76
CA TYR A 217 4.34 -15.23 13.52
C TYR A 217 3.60 -16.22 12.62
N GLU A 218 3.74 -17.50 12.93
CA GLU A 218 2.79 -18.52 12.47
C GLU A 218 1.51 -18.42 13.29
N LEU A 219 0.36 -18.28 12.64
CA LEU A 219 -0.92 -18.05 13.33
C LEU A 219 -1.51 -19.37 13.83
N ASN A 220 -1.03 -19.82 14.98
CA ASN A 220 -1.53 -21.00 15.68
C ASN A 220 -2.59 -20.67 16.75
N GLY A 221 -2.88 -19.39 16.98
CA GLY A 221 -3.80 -18.91 17.98
C GLY A 221 -4.61 -17.69 17.55
N ARG A 222 -5.13 -16.95 18.53
CA ARG A 222 -5.94 -15.75 18.31
C ARG A 222 -5.07 -14.53 18.04
N MET A 223 -5.65 -13.55 17.38
CA MET A 223 -5.02 -12.28 17.08
C MET A 223 -5.84 -11.15 17.66
N TYR A 224 -5.16 -10.15 18.21
CA TYR A 224 -5.80 -9.01 18.87
C TYR A 224 -5.20 -7.71 18.37
N PHE A 225 -6.01 -6.66 18.36
CA PHE A 225 -5.51 -5.30 18.19
C PHE A 225 -5.89 -4.40 19.36
N PHE A 226 -5.03 -3.43 19.64
CA PHE A 226 -5.29 -2.39 20.63
C PHE A 226 -5.38 -1.04 19.92
N PRO A 227 -6.53 -0.36 19.97
CA PRO A 227 -6.65 1.03 19.51
C PRO A 227 -6.15 1.98 20.61
N GLY A 228 -5.05 2.67 20.33
CA GLY A 228 -4.49 3.66 21.24
C GLY A 228 -4.53 5.07 20.67
N GLU A 229 -4.29 6.07 21.52
CA GLU A 229 -4.26 7.48 21.13
C GLU A 229 -2.98 8.15 21.65
N THR A 230 -2.41 9.05 20.85
CA THR A 230 -1.31 9.94 21.26
C THR A 230 -1.68 11.40 20.97
N LYS A 231 -0.83 12.35 21.37
CA LYS A 231 -0.99 13.76 20.95
C LYS A 231 -0.95 13.94 19.43
N SER A 232 -0.33 13.02 18.70
CA SER A 232 -0.20 13.08 17.24
C SER A 232 -1.37 12.44 16.50
N GLY A 233 -2.19 11.64 17.18
CA GLY A 233 -3.31 10.90 16.61
C GLY A 233 -3.36 9.44 17.06
N PRO A 234 -4.27 8.66 16.47
CA PRO A 234 -4.49 7.26 16.83
C PRO A 234 -3.33 6.38 16.37
N TYR A 235 -3.12 5.29 17.09
CA TYR A 235 -2.20 4.24 16.71
C TYR A 235 -2.81 2.86 16.95
N THR A 236 -2.21 1.84 16.34
CA THR A 236 -2.63 0.45 16.47
C THR A 236 -1.47 -0.37 16.99
N LYS A 237 -1.74 -1.27 17.94
CA LYS A 237 -0.85 -2.40 18.25
C LYS A 237 -1.52 -3.68 17.86
N ILE A 238 -0.72 -4.67 17.51
CA ILE A 238 -1.17 -6.01 17.15
C ILE A 238 -0.41 -7.03 18.00
N SER A 239 -1.13 -8.02 18.51
CA SER A 239 -0.55 -9.22 19.13
C SER A 239 -1.10 -10.48 18.50
N CYS A 240 -0.26 -11.50 18.40
CA CYS A 240 -0.55 -12.78 17.78
C CYS A 240 -0.26 -13.90 18.78
N ASN A 241 -1.13 -14.92 18.81
CA ASN A 241 -0.98 -16.12 19.64
C ASN A 241 -0.98 -15.88 21.15
N ASP A 242 -1.51 -14.75 21.60
CA ASP A 242 -1.60 -14.38 23.01
C ASP A 242 -3.05 -14.34 23.50
N GLU A 243 -3.26 -14.57 24.79
CA GLU A 243 -4.52 -14.21 25.47
C GLU A 243 -4.41 -12.78 26.02
N MET A 244 -5.12 -11.84 25.40
CA MET A 244 -5.07 -10.43 25.77
C MET A 244 -6.22 -10.02 26.71
N LYS A 245 -5.93 -9.02 27.55
CA LYS A 245 -6.83 -8.47 28.59
C LYS A 245 -7.63 -7.26 28.08
N ASP A 246 -8.34 -6.60 29.00
CA ASP A 246 -9.11 -5.37 28.79
C ASP A 246 -8.45 -4.35 27.85
N GLY A 247 -9.24 -3.84 26.91
CA GLY A 247 -8.83 -2.84 25.92
C GLY A 247 -8.32 -3.40 24.59
N TRP A 248 -7.97 -4.68 24.53
CA TRP A 248 -7.69 -5.38 23.29
C TRP A 248 -8.97 -5.92 22.66
N ILE A 249 -9.02 -5.91 21.32
CA ILE A 249 -10.15 -6.36 20.52
C ILE A 249 -9.67 -7.53 19.67
N GLU A 250 -10.38 -8.66 19.76
CA GLU A 250 -10.08 -9.84 18.95
C GLU A 250 -10.33 -9.54 17.47
N ILE A 251 -9.42 -9.98 16.60
CA ILE A 251 -9.61 -10.00 15.14
C ILE A 251 -10.13 -11.40 14.78
N PRO A 252 -11.40 -11.55 14.37
CA PRO A 252 -11.91 -12.83 13.91
C PRO A 252 -11.09 -13.35 12.72
N GLN A 253 -10.84 -14.66 12.68
CA GLN A 253 -10.10 -15.29 11.58
C GLN A 253 -10.78 -15.15 10.21
N THR A 254 -12.06 -14.78 10.18
CA THR A 254 -12.83 -14.57 8.94
C THR A 254 -13.11 -13.09 8.67
N ALA A 255 -12.50 -12.18 9.43
CA ALA A 255 -12.76 -10.76 9.31
C ALA A 255 -12.13 -10.14 8.06
N GLU A 256 -12.84 -9.21 7.43
CA GLU A 256 -12.25 -8.19 6.58
C GLU A 256 -11.74 -7.06 7.48
N VAL A 257 -10.51 -6.60 7.27
CA VAL A 257 -9.97 -5.46 8.00
C VAL A 257 -9.69 -4.28 7.08
N LEU A 258 -9.91 -3.08 7.60
CA LEU A 258 -9.47 -1.82 7.01
C LEU A 258 -8.35 -1.26 7.86
N TRP A 259 -7.27 -0.89 7.20
CA TRP A 259 -6.16 -0.19 7.82
C TRP A 259 -6.07 1.21 7.23
N TRP A 260 -6.42 2.20 8.05
CA TRP A 260 -6.22 3.61 7.77
C TRP A 260 -4.87 4.03 8.32
N PHE A 261 -4.05 4.69 7.50
CA PHE A 261 -2.71 5.07 7.93
C PHE A 261 -2.22 6.40 7.37
N LYS A 262 -1.34 7.01 8.16
CA LYS A 262 -0.43 8.09 7.81
C LYS A 262 0.94 7.73 8.41
N SER A 263 1.95 8.55 8.19
CA SER A 263 3.33 8.32 8.60
C SER A 263 3.47 8.02 10.10
N ASN A 264 2.68 8.71 10.93
CA ASN A 264 2.73 8.62 12.39
C ASN A 264 1.40 8.20 13.06
N CYS A 265 0.36 7.89 12.27
CA CYS A 265 -0.95 7.53 12.78
C CYS A 265 -1.47 6.29 12.06
N SER A 266 -2.18 5.43 12.78
CA SER A 266 -2.88 4.29 12.21
C SER A 266 -4.15 3.98 12.96
N ARG A 267 -5.12 3.41 12.24
CA ARG A 267 -6.37 2.91 12.80
C ARG A 267 -6.78 1.66 12.02
N LEU A 268 -6.86 0.54 12.73
CA LEU A 268 -7.47 -0.68 12.24
C LEU A 268 -8.96 -0.69 12.58
N GLU A 269 -9.78 -1.12 11.62
CA GLU A 269 -11.21 -1.33 11.77
C GLU A 269 -11.56 -2.72 11.23
N ILE A 270 -12.42 -3.45 11.94
CA ILE A 270 -13.02 -4.69 11.45
C ILE A 270 -14.26 -4.33 10.67
N VAL A 271 -14.36 -4.79 9.43
CA VAL A 271 -15.56 -4.67 8.59
C VAL A 271 -16.40 -5.90 8.85
N SER A 272 -17.58 -5.71 9.43
CA SER A 272 -18.54 -6.79 9.62
C SER A 272 -18.91 -7.41 8.27
N VAL A 273 -18.84 -8.74 8.18
CA VAL A 273 -19.45 -9.54 7.10
C VAL A 273 -20.93 -9.70 7.38
#